data_AF-X0UB52-F1
#
_entry.id   AF-X0UB52-F1
#
_cell.length_a   1.000
_cell.length_b   1.000
_cell.length_c   1.000
_cell.angle_alpha   90.00
_cell.angle_beta   90.00
_cell.angle_gamma   90.00
#
_symmetry.space_group_name_H-M   'P 1'
#
loop_
_entity.id
_entity.type
_entity.pdbx_description
1 polymer ?
#
loop_
_entity_poly.entity_id
_entity_poly.type
_entity_poly.pdbx_seq_one_letter_code
_entity_poly.pdbx_strand_id
1 'polypeptide(L)'
;DLIIFDPPYFKKQENNYDPDGISGMSKASYLEFLESFFALAHLNAKKSTQMAFINADWRDFQNTPAKQETRVNSILINDYLRILNQSGWQETHIFQAPLSSERFKANVVSAMQKKKIIGVTSRYVIISKKK
;
A
#
# COMPACT_ATOMS: atom_id res chain seq x y z
N ASP A 1 2.03 4.51 -23.29
CA ASP A 1 1.63 3.22 -22.68
C ASP A 1 1.37 3.42 -21.20
N LEU A 2 0.44 2.65 -20.63
CA LEU A 2 0.05 2.74 -19.23
C LEU A 2 0.05 1.34 -18.60
N ILE A 3 0.79 1.18 -17.50
CA ILE A 3 0.72 0.02 -16.62
C ILE A 3 -0.19 0.38 -15.44
N ILE A 4 -1.24 -0.40 -15.20
CA ILE A 4 -2.08 -0.26 -14.00
C ILE A 4 -1.79 -1.45 -13.10
N PHE A 5 -1.40 -1.17 -11.85
CA PHE A 5 -1.06 -2.19 -10.88
C PHE A 5 -1.81 -1.96 -9.57
N ASP A 6 -2.76 -2.84 -9.28
CA ASP A 6 -3.57 -2.88 -8.06
C ASP A 6 -3.36 -4.24 -7.36
N PRO A 7 -2.21 -4.44 -6.69
CA PRO A 7 -1.92 -5.73 -6.06
C PRO A 7 -2.80 -5.98 -4.82
N PRO A 8 -2.88 -7.23 -4.33
CA PRO A 8 -3.43 -7.51 -3.00
C PRO A 8 -2.72 -6.69 -1.92
N TYR A 9 -3.49 -6.03 -1.05
CA TYR A 9 -2.91 -5.16 -0.02
C TYR A 9 -2.38 -6.00 1.13
N PHE A 10 -1.24 -5.58 1.70
CA PHE A 10 -0.61 -6.25 2.84
C PHE A 10 -1.62 -6.53 3.97
N LYS A 11 -1.70 -7.80 4.39
CA LYS A 11 -2.57 -8.30 5.49
C LYS A 11 -4.05 -7.94 5.38
N LYS A 12 -4.51 -7.44 4.24
CA LYS A 12 -5.94 -7.21 4.00
C LYS A 12 -6.58 -8.57 3.75
N GLN A 13 -7.54 -8.95 4.58
CA GLN A 13 -8.29 -10.22 4.44
C GLN A 13 -7.38 -11.43 4.13
N GLU A 14 -6.29 -11.61 4.88
CA GLU A 14 -5.37 -12.74 4.67
C GLU A 14 -6.08 -14.11 4.65
N ASN A 15 -7.25 -14.21 5.29
CA ASN A 15 -8.08 -15.42 5.31
C ASN A 15 -9.02 -15.58 4.09
N ASN A 16 -9.17 -14.55 3.24
CA ASN A 16 -10.02 -14.57 2.04
C ASN A 16 -9.20 -14.52 0.74
N TYR A 17 -7.89 -14.33 0.82
CA TYR A 17 -6.99 -14.41 -0.33
C TYR A 17 -6.37 -15.80 -0.41
N ASP A 18 -5.87 -16.13 -1.60
CA ASP A 18 -5.06 -17.31 -1.82
C ASP A 18 -3.93 -17.36 -0.78
N PRO A 19 -3.74 -18.49 -0.06
CA PRO A 19 -2.63 -18.66 0.89
C PRO A 19 -1.26 -18.35 0.29
N ASP A 20 -1.11 -18.55 -1.03
CA ASP A 20 0.12 -18.26 -1.78
C ASP A 20 0.19 -16.80 -2.27
N GLY A 21 -0.81 -15.98 -1.96
CA GLY A 21 -0.89 -14.57 -2.31
C GLY A 21 0.04 -13.68 -1.48
N ILE A 22 0.50 -12.58 -2.09
CA ILE A 22 1.47 -11.67 -1.45
C ILE A 22 0.94 -11.00 -0.17
N SER A 23 -0.39 -10.92 0.02
CA SER A 23 -1.01 -10.29 1.20
C SER A 23 -0.69 -11.01 2.51
N GLY A 24 -0.40 -12.31 2.46
CA GLY A 24 -0.07 -13.12 3.63
C GLY A 24 1.40 -13.05 4.06
N MET A 25 2.28 -12.55 3.18
CA MET A 25 3.73 -12.51 3.36
C MET A 25 4.18 -11.70 4.59
N SER A 26 5.46 -11.86 4.95
CA SER A 26 6.11 -10.91 5.86
C SER A 26 6.16 -9.52 5.23
N LYS A 27 6.24 -8.46 6.06
CA LYS A 27 6.39 -7.07 5.57
C LYS A 27 7.58 -6.92 4.62
N ALA A 28 8.72 -7.53 4.97
CA ALA A 28 9.94 -7.46 4.17
C ALA A 28 9.74 -8.11 2.81
N SER A 29 9.24 -9.34 2.77
CA SER A 29 8.96 -10.09 1.54
C SER A 29 7.92 -9.41 0.66
N TYR A 30 6.89 -8.80 1.25
CA TYR A 30 5.88 -8.03 0.50
C TYR A 30 6.50 -6.82 -0.20
N LEU A 31 7.35 -6.05 0.49
CA LEU A 31 8.01 -4.89 -0.11
C LEU A 31 9.05 -5.29 -1.17
N GLU A 32 9.80 -6.37 -0.93
CA GLU A 32 10.75 -6.94 -1.89
C GLU A 32 10.04 -7.44 -3.17
N PHE A 33 8.87 -8.07 -3.02
CA PHE A 33 8.04 -8.44 -4.18
C PHE A 33 7.65 -7.22 -5.00
N LEU A 34 7.15 -6.15 -4.36
CA LEU A 34 6.76 -4.92 -5.05
C LEU A 34 7.94 -4.28 -5.76
N GLU A 35 9.10 -4.20 -5.11
CA GLU A 35 10.33 -3.67 -5.71
C GLU A 35 10.76 -4.50 -6.93
N SER A 36 10.74 -5.83 -6.82
CA SER A 36 11.06 -6.74 -7.92
C SER A 36 10.11 -6.57 -9.10
N PHE A 37 8.81 -6.43 -8.83
CA PHE A 37 7.82 -6.14 -9.86
C PHE A 37 8.09 -4.80 -10.53
N PHE A 38 8.35 -3.73 -9.76
CA PHE A 38 8.64 -2.41 -10.32
C PHE A 38 9.90 -2.41 -11.19
N ALA A 39 10.96 -3.11 -10.78
CA ALA A 39 12.18 -3.25 -11.55
C ALA A 39 11.95 -4.02 -12.86
N LEU A 40 11.20 -5.13 -12.81
CA LEU A 40 10.86 -5.92 -13.99
C LEU A 40 9.97 -5.12 -14.97
N ALA A 41 8.98 -4.40 -14.45
CA ALA A 41 8.14 -3.51 -15.25
C ALA A 41 8.98 -2.40 -15.89
N HIS A 42 9.91 -1.81 -15.14
CA HIS A 42 10.82 -0.79 -15.65
C HIS A 42 11.66 -1.34 -16.81
N LEU A 43 12.26 -2.54 -16.65
CA LEU A 43 13.12 -3.16 -17.66
C LEU A 43 12.39 -3.34 -19.01
N ASN A 44 11.12 -3.73 -18.97
CA ASN A 44 10.34 -4.09 -20.16
C ASN A 44 9.49 -2.93 -20.73
N ALA A 45 9.37 -1.82 -20.03
CA ALA A 45 8.56 -0.68 -20.45
C ALA A 45 9.30 0.26 -21.44
N LYS A 46 8.56 0.83 -22.40
CA LYS A 46 9.05 1.93 -23.24
C LYS A 46 9.32 3.18 -22.40
N LYS A 47 10.20 4.07 -22.86
CA LYS A 47 10.55 5.33 -22.16
C LYS A 47 9.34 6.24 -21.88
N SER A 48 8.34 6.24 -22.75
CA SER A 48 7.10 7.03 -22.59
C SER A 48 6.03 6.35 -21.73
N THR A 49 6.33 5.20 -21.11
CA THR A 49 5.37 4.45 -20.29
C THR A 49 5.17 5.13 -18.94
N GLN A 50 3.92 5.21 -18.50
CA GLN A 50 3.54 5.58 -17.15
C GLN A 50 3.07 4.36 -16.37
N MET A 51 3.23 4.38 -15.05
CA MET A 51 2.68 3.40 -14.14
C MET A 51 1.70 4.09 -13.18
N ALA A 52 0.53 3.50 -13.02
CA ALA A 52 -0.45 3.82 -11.99
C ALA A 52 -0.44 2.69 -10.95
N PHE A 53 0.17 2.97 -9.80
CA PHE A 53 0.24 2.03 -8.68
C PHE A 53 -0.79 2.39 -7.61
N ILE A 54 -1.65 1.43 -7.27
CA ILE A 54 -2.73 1.62 -6.30
C ILE A 54 -2.37 0.89 -5.01
N ASN A 55 -2.36 1.61 -3.89
CA ASN A 55 -2.17 1.00 -2.57
C ASN A 55 -2.70 1.89 -1.45
N ALA A 56 -2.59 1.45 -0.19
CA ALA A 56 -2.94 2.25 0.98
C ALA A 56 -1.92 2.05 2.10
N ASP A 57 -1.86 3.00 3.03
CA ASP A 57 -1.12 2.78 4.26
C ASP A 57 -1.64 1.53 4.99
N TRP A 58 -0.71 0.73 5.49
CA TRP A 58 -0.97 -0.34 6.42
C TRP A 58 -0.40 0.00 7.80
N ARG A 59 -1.27 -0.09 8.80
CA ARG A 59 -0.96 0.11 10.22
C ARG A 59 -1.58 -1.04 11.00
N ASP A 60 -1.08 -1.32 12.19
CA ASP A 60 -1.70 -2.29 13.09
C ASP A 60 -2.93 -1.67 13.79
N PHE A 61 -3.96 -1.35 12.99
CA PHE A 61 -5.12 -0.56 13.41
C PHE A 61 -6.20 -1.38 14.13
N GLN A 62 -6.07 -2.69 14.30
CA GLN A 62 -7.12 -3.45 15.01
C GLN A 62 -6.82 -3.63 16.49
N ASN A 63 -5.53 -3.59 16.87
CA ASN A 63 -5.11 -3.98 18.21
C ASN A 63 -4.11 -3.03 18.88
N THR A 64 -3.56 -2.04 18.18
CA THR A 64 -2.51 -1.17 18.74
C THR A 64 -2.97 0.29 18.91
N PRO A 65 -3.01 0.84 20.14
CA PRO A 65 -3.24 2.26 20.40
C PRO A 65 -2.20 3.14 19.71
N ALA A 66 -2.60 4.35 19.28
CA ALA A 66 -1.75 5.30 18.56
C ALA A 66 -0.42 5.62 19.27
N LYS A 67 -0.43 5.68 20.61
CA LYS A 67 0.79 5.96 21.40
C LYS A 67 1.78 4.79 21.45
N GLN A 68 1.33 3.59 21.12
CA GLN A 68 2.12 2.35 21.11
C GLN A 68 2.49 1.93 19.68
N GLU A 69 1.90 2.58 18.67
CA GLU A 69 2.24 2.35 17.28
C GLU A 69 3.67 2.81 17.00
N THR A 70 4.47 1.93 16.38
CA THR A 70 5.82 2.27 15.92
C THR A 70 5.88 2.21 14.40
N ARG A 71 6.77 3.00 13.80
CA ARG A 71 7.00 3.00 12.35
C ARG A 71 7.51 1.65 11.80
N VAL A 72 8.15 0.85 12.65
CA VAL A 72 8.78 -0.42 12.28
C VAL A 72 7.76 -1.41 11.70
N ASN A 73 6.54 -1.43 12.25
CA ASN A 73 5.53 -2.39 11.82
C ASN A 73 4.67 -1.88 10.65
N SER A 74 4.56 -0.56 10.44
CA SER A 74 3.71 0.00 9.39
C SER A 74 4.35 -0.04 7.99
N ILE A 75 3.51 -0.10 6.96
CA ILE A 75 3.89 0.18 5.59
C ILE A 75 3.16 1.46 5.19
N LEU A 76 3.89 2.52 4.90
CA LEU A 76 3.31 3.82 4.59
C LEU A 76 3.63 4.22 3.15
N ILE A 77 2.95 5.24 2.63
CA ILE A 77 3.18 5.77 1.28
C ILE A 77 4.66 6.03 0.97
N ASN A 78 5.45 6.47 1.95
CA ASN A 78 6.87 6.73 1.74
C ASN A 78 7.71 5.46 1.53
N ASP A 79 7.27 4.28 2.03
CA ASP A 79 7.88 3.00 1.68
C ASP A 79 7.71 2.72 0.19
N TYR A 80 6.49 2.92 -0.33
CA TYR A 80 6.15 2.72 -1.73
C TYR A 80 6.87 3.69 -2.67
N LEU A 81 6.90 4.98 -2.32
CA LEU A 81 7.62 5.99 -3.10
C LEU A 81 9.11 5.68 -3.19
N ARG A 82 9.70 5.23 -2.08
CA ARG A 82 11.11 4.83 -2.04
C ARG A 82 11.41 3.67 -2.99
N ILE A 83 10.66 2.57 -2.92
CA ILE A 83 10.91 1.39 -3.78
C ILE A 83 10.62 1.66 -5.26
N LEU A 84 9.60 2.47 -5.58
CA LEU A 84 9.36 2.95 -6.94
C LEU A 84 10.57 3.75 -7.46
N ASN A 85 11.06 4.69 -6.64
CA ASN A 85 12.19 5.55 -6.97
C ASN A 85 13.49 4.75 -7.20
N GLN A 86 13.75 3.75 -6.36
CA GLN A 86 14.88 2.82 -6.49
C GLN A 86 14.78 1.93 -7.74
N SER A 87 13.55 1.57 -8.12
CA SER A 87 13.27 0.74 -9.30
C SER A 87 13.25 1.49 -10.64
N GLY A 88 13.72 2.75 -10.67
CA GLY A 88 13.79 3.54 -11.90
C GLY A 88 12.51 4.28 -12.28
N TRP A 89 11.51 4.32 -11.41
CA TRP A 89 10.30 5.12 -11.63
C TRP A 89 10.37 6.45 -10.90
N GLN A 90 10.02 7.55 -11.55
CA GLN A 90 9.91 8.87 -10.93
C GLN A 90 8.45 9.19 -10.67
N GLU A 91 8.08 9.54 -9.43
CA GLU A 91 6.70 9.96 -9.17
C GLU A 91 6.41 11.28 -9.87
N THR A 92 5.15 11.47 -10.25
CA THR A 92 4.67 12.69 -10.90
C THR A 92 3.42 13.22 -10.23
N HIS A 93 2.52 12.33 -9.83
CA HIS A 93 1.26 12.69 -9.19
C HIS A 93 0.90 11.66 -8.13
N ILE A 94 0.20 12.10 -7.10
CA ILE A 94 -0.41 11.24 -6.10
C ILE A 94 -1.86 11.67 -5.98
N PHE A 95 -2.78 10.78 -6.32
CA PHE A 95 -4.21 10.99 -6.10
C PHE A 95 -4.64 10.25 -4.85
N GLN A 96 -5.21 10.97 -3.89
CA GLN A 96 -5.82 10.37 -2.71
C GLN A 96 -7.27 10.04 -3.02
N ALA A 97 -7.65 8.78 -2.84
CA ALA A 97 -9.03 8.32 -2.98
C ALA A 97 -9.55 7.81 -1.63
N PRO A 98 -10.79 8.15 -1.23
CA PRO A 98 -11.37 7.62 -0.01
C PRO A 98 -11.50 6.10 -0.07
N LEU A 99 -11.23 5.43 1.04
CA LEU A 99 -11.61 4.02 1.22
C LEU A 99 -13.11 3.92 1.45
N SER A 100 -13.71 2.79 1.04
CA SER A 100 -15.15 2.54 1.26
C SER A 100 -15.54 2.77 2.72
N SER A 101 -16.64 3.49 2.93
CA SER A 101 -17.25 3.75 4.24
C SER A 101 -17.63 2.45 4.96
N GLU A 102 -17.79 1.34 4.23
CA GLU A 102 -18.00 -0.01 4.79
C GLU A 102 -16.88 -0.46 5.72
N ARG A 103 -15.67 0.08 5.59
CA ARG A 103 -14.54 -0.19 6.50
C ARG A 103 -14.72 0.42 7.89
N PHE A 104 -15.55 1.46 8.02
CA PHE A 104 -15.73 2.24 9.25
C PHE A 104 -17.18 2.18 9.75
N LYS A 105 -17.69 0.97 9.98
CA LYS A 105 -18.98 0.77 10.65
C LYS A 105 -18.95 1.40 12.06
N ALA A 106 -20.11 1.87 12.54
CA ALA A 106 -20.21 2.60 13.81
C ALA A 106 -19.60 1.86 15.01
N ASN A 107 -19.76 0.53 15.07
CA ASN A 107 -19.14 -0.31 16.10
C ASN A 107 -17.61 -0.34 16.02
N VAL A 108 -17.05 -0.38 14.81
CA VAL A 108 -15.60 -0.32 14.56
C VAL A 108 -15.07 1.05 14.98
N VAL A 109 -15.72 2.14 14.56
CA VAL A 109 -15.32 3.50 14.92
C VAL A 109 -15.35 3.71 16.44
N SER A 110 -16.42 3.26 17.11
CA SER A 110 -16.53 3.34 18.57
C SER A 110 -15.41 2.54 19.28
N ALA A 111 -15.11 1.34 18.80
CA ALA A 111 -14.00 0.53 19.34
C ALA A 111 -12.65 1.22 19.13
N MET A 112 -12.41 1.81 17.96
CA MET A 112 -11.20 2.57 17.66
C MET A 112 -11.05 3.80 18.55
N GLN A 113 -12.13 4.54 18.79
CA GLN A 113 -12.13 5.68 19.72
C GLN A 113 -11.80 5.24 21.15
N LYS A 114 -12.45 4.18 21.64
CA LYS A 114 -12.19 3.62 22.98
C LYS A 114 -10.74 3.16 23.14
N LYS A 115 -10.19 2.49 22.13
CA LYS A 115 -8.81 1.97 22.11
C LYS A 115 -7.77 3.02 21.68
N LYS A 116 -8.18 4.24 21.30
CA LYS A 116 -7.32 5.33 20.80
C LYS A 116 -6.48 4.90 19.60
N ILE A 117 -7.11 4.24 18.63
CA ILE A 117 -6.48 3.71 17.42
C ILE A 117 -6.61 4.72 16.28
N ILE A 118 -5.56 4.86 15.45
CA ILE A 118 -5.60 5.64 14.20
C ILE A 118 -6.10 4.76 13.05
N GLY A 119 -7.06 5.27 12.29
CA GLY A 119 -7.58 4.62 11.09
C GLY A 119 -6.96 5.14 9.80
N VAL A 120 -6.81 4.26 8.82
CA VAL A 120 -6.46 4.63 7.44
C VAL A 120 -7.74 4.81 6.64
N THR A 121 -8.02 6.05 6.21
CA THR A 121 -9.28 6.43 5.53
C THR A 121 -9.15 6.60 4.02
N SER A 122 -7.93 6.47 3.48
CA SER A 122 -7.66 6.66 2.06
C SER A 122 -6.73 5.60 1.50
N ARG A 123 -6.83 5.44 0.18
CA ARG A 123 -5.84 4.79 -0.68
C ARG A 123 -5.23 5.84 -1.60
N TYR A 124 -4.13 5.49 -2.22
CA TYR A 124 -3.38 6.33 -3.13
C TYR A 124 -3.37 5.68 -4.51
N VAL A 125 -3.45 6.51 -5.54
CA VAL A 125 -2.99 6.18 -6.89
C VAL A 125 -1.72 6.99 -7.11
N ILE A 126 -0.58 6.32 -7.12
CA ILE A 126 0.72 6.92 -7.38
C ILE A 126 0.99 6.80 -8.88
N ILE A 127 1.10 7.94 -9.56
CA ILE A 127 1.47 7.99 -10.97
C ILE A 127 2.96 8.25 -11.09
N SER A 128 3.65 7.37 -11.79
CA SER A 128 5.07 7.49 -12.05
C SER A 128 5.41 7.34 -13.53
N LYS A 129 6.53 7.93 -13.93
CA LYS A 129 7.10 7.80 -15.28
C LYS A 129 8.46 7.11 -15.20
N LYS A 130 8.84 6.41 -16.27
CA LYS A 130 10.16 5.81 -16.39
C LYS A 130 11.25 6.90 -16.39
N LYS A 131 12.33 6.71 -15.61
CA LYS A 131 13.49 7.60 -15.59
C LYS A 131 14.37 7.41 -16.82
#